data_AF-A0A0S8A0L2-F1
#
_entry.id   AF-A0A0S8A0L2-F1
#
_cell.length_a   1.000
_cell.length_b   1.000
_cell.length_c   1.000
_cell.angle_alpha   90.00
_cell.angle_beta   90.00
_cell.angle_gamma   90.00
#
_symmetry.space_group_name_H-M   'P 1'
#
loop_
_entity.id
_entity.type
_entity.pdbx_description
1 polymer ?
#
loop_
_entity_poly.entity_id
_entity_poly.type
_entity_poly.pdbx_seq_one_letter_code
_entity_poly.pdbx_strand_id
1 'polypeptide(L)'
;MTYIIAEPCIGTMDRGCVDVCPVDCIYEGEDQLYIHPEECIDCGACEPECPVSAIFPEEDVPDEWQAFIRKNYEYFEGGAERQVARGRDG
;
A
#
# COMPACT_ATOMS: atom_id res chain seq x y z
N MET A 1 4.18 12.43 5.09
CA MET A 1 3.55 12.12 3.80
C MET A 1 3.34 10.62 3.80
N THR A 2 2.84 10.01 2.74
CA THR A 2 2.72 8.55 2.68
C THR A 2 3.02 8.07 1.27
N TYR A 3 3.25 6.76 1.17
CA TYR A 3 3.21 6.05 -0.09
C TYR A 3 1.80 5.53 -0.37
N ILE A 4 1.44 5.44 -1.64
CA ILE A 4 0.13 5.06 -2.16
C ILE A 4 0.27 3.87 -3.08
N ILE A 5 -0.56 2.83 -2.86
CA ILE A 5 -0.68 1.69 -3.77
C ILE A 5 -1.79 1.96 -4.78
N ALA A 6 -1.42 1.95 -6.06
CA ALA A 6 -2.27 2.25 -7.21
C ALA A 6 -2.76 1.00 -7.96
N GLU A 7 -3.47 1.23 -9.07
CA GLU A 7 -4.17 0.22 -9.87
C GLU A 7 -3.35 -1.02 -10.24
N PRO A 8 -2.04 -0.96 -10.59
CA PRO A 8 -1.32 -2.16 -11.03
C PRO A 8 -1.20 -3.25 -9.95
N CYS A 9 -1.44 -2.92 -8.67
CA CYS A 9 -1.48 -3.90 -7.59
C CYS A 9 -2.74 -4.78 -7.63
N ILE A 10 -3.84 -4.29 -8.20
CA ILE A 10 -5.14 -4.98 -8.21
C ILE A 10 -5.01 -6.36 -8.87
N GLY A 11 -5.36 -7.41 -8.14
CA GLY A 11 -5.27 -8.81 -8.60
C GLY A 11 -3.85 -9.38 -8.70
N THR A 12 -2.81 -8.53 -8.64
CA THR A 12 -1.41 -8.97 -8.58
C THR A 12 -1.04 -9.35 -7.16
N MET A 13 -1.19 -8.42 -6.21
CA MET A 13 -0.86 -8.59 -4.77
C MET A 13 0.41 -9.43 -4.51
N ASP A 14 1.50 -9.11 -5.20
CA ASP A 14 2.77 -9.88 -5.18
C ASP A 14 3.44 -9.93 -3.79
N ARG A 15 3.20 -8.90 -2.96
CA ARG A 15 3.71 -8.75 -1.59
C ARG A 15 5.21 -8.52 -1.42
N GLY A 16 6.02 -8.36 -2.48
CA GLY A 16 7.44 -7.97 -2.32
C GLY A 16 7.66 -6.72 -1.47
N CYS A 17 6.73 -5.75 -1.51
CA CYS A 17 6.76 -4.54 -0.68
C CYS A 17 6.58 -4.78 0.83
N VAL A 18 5.94 -5.89 1.23
CA VAL A 18 5.58 -6.20 2.62
C VAL A 18 6.83 -6.54 3.44
N ASP A 19 7.77 -7.27 2.84
CA ASP A 19 8.97 -7.75 3.55
C ASP A 19 9.93 -6.61 3.89
N VAL A 20 9.94 -5.55 3.07
CA VAL A 20 10.84 -4.40 3.24
C VAL A 20 10.24 -3.26 4.05
N CYS A 21 8.94 -3.29 4.37
CA CYS A 21 8.33 -2.28 5.20
C CYS A 21 8.88 -2.37 6.65
N PRO A 22 9.53 -1.32 7.18
CA PRO A 22 10.15 -1.37 8.51
C PRO A 22 9.15 -1.21 9.66
N VAL A 23 7.93 -0.79 9.37
CA VAL A 23 6.87 -0.46 10.36
C VAL A 23 5.60 -1.29 10.16
N ASP A 24 5.64 -2.28 9.28
CA ASP A 24 4.54 -3.21 9.03
C ASP A 24 3.19 -2.55 8.68
N CYS A 25 3.26 -1.38 8.04
CA CYS A 25 2.09 -0.58 7.69
C CYS A 25 1.43 -0.96 6.35
N ILE A 26 1.66 -2.18 5.86
CA ILE A 26 1.06 -2.70 4.61
C ILE A 26 0.03 -3.75 4.96
N TYR A 27 -1.20 -3.53 4.52
CA TYR A 27 -2.37 -4.33 4.82
C TYR A 27 -2.94 -4.93 3.55
N GLU A 28 -3.56 -6.09 3.66
CA GLU A 28 -4.16 -6.76 2.52
C GLU A 28 -5.68 -6.59 2.53
N GLY A 29 -6.20 -5.94 1.48
CA GLY A 29 -7.64 -5.83 1.24
C GLY A 29 -8.15 -6.94 0.33
N GLU A 30 -9.36 -6.73 -0.21
CA GLU A 30 -10.02 -7.72 -1.05
C GLU A 30 -9.44 -7.77 -2.48
N ASP A 31 -9.00 -6.63 -3.00
CA ASP A 31 -8.58 -6.46 -4.40
C ASP A 31 -7.10 -6.10 -4.57
N GLN A 32 -6.50 -5.45 -3.58
CA GLN A 32 -5.10 -4.99 -3.59
C GLN A 32 -4.53 -4.88 -2.16
N LEU A 33 -3.24 -4.58 -2.08
CA LEU A 33 -2.59 -4.15 -0.85
C LEU A 33 -2.83 -2.64 -0.61
N TYR A 34 -2.75 -2.22 0.66
CA TYR A 34 -2.98 -0.85 1.11
C TYR A 34 -1.87 -0.41 2.07
N ILE A 35 -1.38 0.82 1.95
CA ILE A 35 -0.42 1.43 2.89
C ILE A 35 -1.19 2.29 3.88
N HIS A 36 -1.00 2.08 5.17
CA HIS A 36 -1.65 2.90 6.19
C HIS A 36 -1.00 4.30 6.25
N PRO A 37 -1.75 5.38 5.94
CA PRO A 37 -1.17 6.70 5.73
C PRO A 37 -0.59 7.32 7.01
N GLU A 38 -1.16 6.99 8.19
CA GLU A 38 -0.66 7.49 9.47
C GLU A 38 0.49 6.65 10.07
N GLU A 39 0.68 5.42 9.61
CA GLU A 39 1.75 4.53 10.09
C GLU A 39 2.97 4.57 9.17
N CYS A 40 2.78 4.93 7.89
CA CYS A 40 3.86 5.11 6.94
C CYS A 40 4.82 6.21 7.43
N ILE A 41 6.12 5.91 7.35
CA ILE A 41 7.21 6.81 7.78
C ILE A 41 8.01 7.38 6.61
N ASP A 42 7.48 7.34 5.39
CA ASP A 42 8.11 7.89 4.18
C ASP A 42 9.52 7.37 3.89
N CYS A 43 9.81 6.10 4.22
CA CYS A 43 11.16 5.56 4.04
C CYS A 43 11.52 5.18 2.59
N GLY A 44 10.51 5.01 1.71
CA GLY A 44 10.70 4.65 0.31
C GLY A 44 11.18 3.23 0.02
N ALA A 45 11.32 2.36 1.01
CA ALA A 45 11.83 1.00 0.82
C ALA A 45 10.91 0.13 -0.06
N CYS A 46 9.59 0.36 0.00
CA CYS A 46 8.60 -0.48 -0.69
C CYS A 46 8.48 -0.21 -2.20
N GLU A 47 8.78 1.01 -2.64
CA GLU A 47 8.66 1.43 -4.04
C GLU A 47 9.48 0.58 -5.02
N PRO A 48 10.80 0.40 -4.84
CA PRO A 48 11.62 -0.38 -5.78
C PRO A 48 11.31 -1.88 -5.77
N GLU A 49 10.69 -2.40 -4.71
CA GLU A 49 10.38 -3.82 -4.56
C GLU A 49 9.07 -4.23 -5.25
N CYS A 50 8.24 -3.26 -5.67
CA CYS A 50 6.98 -3.58 -6.34
C CYS A 50 7.23 -3.95 -7.82
N PRO A 51 7.04 -5.22 -8.23
CA PRO A 51 7.39 -5.66 -9.60
C PRO A 51 6.50 -5.06 -10.69
N VAL A 52 5.33 -4.56 -10.31
CA VAL A 52 4.35 -3.92 -11.20
C VAL A 52 4.34 -2.39 -11.08
N SER A 53 5.32 -1.80 -10.39
CA SER A 53 5.45 -0.35 -10.20
C SER A 53 4.14 0.32 -9.75
N ALA A 54 3.47 -0.26 -8.76
CA ALA A 54 2.18 0.22 -8.25
C ALA A 54 2.31 1.20 -7.07
N ILE A 55 3.52 1.48 -6.59
CA ILE A 55 3.77 2.23 -5.35
C ILE A 55 4.37 3.58 -5.70
N PHE A 56 3.77 4.65 -5.21
CA PHE A 56 4.20 6.02 -5.48
C PHE A 56 4.19 6.84 -4.18
N PRO A 57 5.13 7.79 -3.99
CA PRO A 57 4.90 8.90 -3.07
C PRO A 57 3.57 9.59 -3.40
N GLU A 58 2.80 10.03 -2.40
CA GLU A 58 1.48 10.64 -2.62
C GLU A 58 1.50 11.79 -3.64
N GLU A 59 2.55 12.61 -3.61
CA GLU A 59 2.74 13.74 -4.54
C GLU A 59 3.08 13.34 -5.98
N ASP A 60 3.56 12.11 -6.17
CA ASP A 60 4.01 11.57 -7.45
C ASP A 60 3.02 10.57 -8.06
N VAL A 61 1.83 10.40 -7.45
CA VAL A 61 0.78 9.55 -8.00
C VAL A 61 0.34 10.09 -9.38
N PRO A 62 0.39 9.27 -10.45
CA PRO A 62 -0.07 9.68 -11.78
C PRO A 62 -1.52 10.18 -11.80
N ASP A 63 -1.82 11.14 -12.68
CA ASP A 63 -3.15 11.77 -12.80
C ASP A 63 -4.29 10.77 -12.93
N GLU A 64 -4.07 9.68 -13.67
CA GLU A 64 -5.05 8.61 -13.88
C GLU A 64 -5.37 7.79 -12.61
N TRP A 65 -4.49 7.82 -11.62
CA TRP A 65 -4.62 7.06 -10.37
C TRP A 65 -4.79 7.94 -9.12
N GLN A 66 -5.05 9.24 -9.29
CA GLN A 66 -5.30 10.17 -8.16
C GLN A 66 -6.41 9.69 -7.20
N ALA A 67 -7.40 8.93 -7.70
CA ALA A 67 -8.43 8.33 -6.86
C ALA A 67 -7.89 7.29 -5.85
N PHE A 68 -6.73 6.69 -6.11
CA PHE A 68 -6.12 5.71 -5.21
C PHE A 68 -5.53 6.34 -3.96
N ILE A 69 -5.20 7.64 -3.97
CA ILE A 69 -4.85 8.37 -2.76
C ILE A 69 -6.00 8.22 -1.77
N ARG A 70 -7.18 8.71 -2.13
CA ARG A 70 -8.37 8.63 -1.28
C ARG A 70 -8.70 7.19 -0.90
N LYS A 71 -8.59 6.25 -1.84
CA LYS A 71 -8.86 4.82 -1.60
C LYS A 71 -7.96 4.22 -0.50
N ASN A 72 -6.68 4.60 -0.45
CA ASN A 72 -5.75 4.13 0.59
C ASN A 72 -6.13 4.68 1.97
N TYR A 73 -6.56 5.93 2.07
CA TYR A 73 -7.04 6.53 3.33
C TYR A 73 -8.37 5.92 3.77
N GLU A 74 -9.36 5.86 2.88
CA GLU A 74 -10.71 5.35 3.16
C GLU A 74 -10.70 3.88 3.59
N TYR A 75 -9.70 3.10 3.19
CA TYR A 75 -9.55 1.70 3.63
C TYR A 75 -9.39 1.57 5.16
N PHE A 76 -8.84 2.56 5.85
CA PHE A 76 -8.61 2.51 7.31
C PHE A 76 -9.67 3.27 8.11
N GLU A 77 -10.64 3.89 7.45
CA GLU A 77 -11.78 4.49 8.13
C GLU A 77 -12.73 3.43 8.70
N GLY A 78 -13.49 3.78 9.73
CA GLY A 78 -14.55 2.93 10.28
C GLY A 78 -14.11 1.92 11.34
N GLY A 79 -12.83 1.89 11.75
CA GLY A 79 -12.37 1.19 12.96
C GLY A 79 -12.48 -0.33 12.92
N ALA A 80 -12.68 -0.92 11.75
CA ALA A 80 -12.61 -2.37 11.58
C ALA A 80 -11.16 -2.84 11.70
N GLU A 81 -10.94 -3.96 12.38
CA GLU A 81 -9.62 -4.58 12.49
C GLU A 81 -9.15 -5.03 11.08
N ARG A 82 -8.00 -4.51 10.64
CA ARG A 82 -7.37 -4.86 9.36
C ARG A 82 -6.18 -5.77 9.64
N GLN A 83 -6.02 -6.82 8.84
CA GLN A 83 -4.89 -7.72 8.98
C GLN A 83 -3.67 -7.16 8.21
N VAL A 84 -2.55 -7.01 8.93
CA VAL A 84 -1.24 -6.71 8.34
C VAL A 84 -0.87 -7.83 7.36
N ALA A 85 -0.32 -7.47 6.20
CA ALA A 85 -0.01 -8.42 5.12
C ALA A 85 1.17 -9.34 5.45
N ARG A 86 2.06 -8.94 6.37
CA ARG A 86 3.23 -9.73 6.76
C ARG A 86 2.82 -11.06 7.39
N GLY A 87 3.45 -12.15 6.93
CA GLY A 87 3.31 -13.49 7.53
C GLY A 87 2.04 -14.25 7.15
N ARG A 88 1.32 -13.84 6.09
CA ARG A 88 0.14 -14.55 5.58
C ARG A 88 0.42 -15.72 4.63
N ASP A 89 1.68 -15.96 4.25
CA ASP A 89 2.08 -17.02 3.30
C ASP A 89 2.27 -18.40 3.95
N GLY A 90 1.35 -18.77 4.86
CA GLY A 90 1.32 -20.05 5.56
C GLY A 90 0.44 -21.10 4.88
#